data_AF-A0A7Y0SJE3-F1
#
_entry.id   AF-A0A7Y0SJE3-F1
#
_cell.length_a   1.000
_cell.length_b   1.000
_cell.length_c   1.000
_cell.angle_alpha   90.00
_cell.angle_beta   90.00
_cell.angle_gamma   90.00
#
_symmetry.space_group_name_H-M   'P 1'
#
loop_
_entity.id
_entity.type
_entity.pdbx_description
1 polymer ?
#
loop_
_entity_poly.entity_id
_entity_poly.type
_entity_poly.pdbx_seq_one_letter_code
_entity_poly.pdbx_strand_id
1 'polypeptide(L)' 'AMLSSISGEGSYFNFYDSELHSELVKRQHLEAFLEAQIESGLVDVYFQPIIDVQTGRVVKFEALARFYDENDAYCTQ' A
#
# COMPACT_ATOMS: atom_id res chain seq x y z
N ALA A 1 -3.00 -13.78 -13.29
CA ALA A 1 -2.90 -15.19 -12.87
C ALA A 1 -3.90 -15.98 -13.71
N MET A 2 -3.59 -17.23 -14.09
CA MET A 2 -4.49 -18.02 -14.95
C MET A 2 -5.46 -18.79 -14.05
N LEU A 3 -6.76 -18.46 -14.13
CA LEU A 3 -7.82 -19.19 -13.43
C LEU A 3 -8.50 -20.13 -14.42
N SER A 4 -8.35 -21.43 -14.17
CA SER A 4 -9.05 -22.49 -14.89
C SER A 4 -10.24 -22.96 -14.08
N SER A 5 -11.46 -22.72 -14.55
CA SER A 5 -12.67 -23.33 -14.02
C SER A 5 -13.10 -24.49 -14.92
N ILE A 6 -13.50 -25.61 -14.32
CA ILE A 6 -14.00 -26.79 -15.03
C ILE A 6 -15.53 -26.70 -15.07
N SER A 7 -16.09 -26.32 -16.22
CA SER A 7 -17.50 -26.55 -16.55
C SER A 7 -17.59 -27.86 -17.32
N GLY A 8 -18.62 -28.67 -17.01
CA GLY A 8 -18.77 -30.05 -17.49
C GLY A 8 -18.58 -30.23 -19.00
N GLU A 9 -18.01 -31.39 -19.34
CA GLU A 9 -17.63 -31.86 -20.69
C GLU A 9 -16.64 -30.97 -21.46
N GLY A 10 -15.35 -31.18 -21.16
CA GLY A 10 -14.25 -31.01 -22.12
C GLY A 10 -13.83 -29.59 -22.50
N SER A 11 -14.51 -28.55 -22.00
CA SER A 11 -14.17 -27.16 -22.32
C SER A 11 -13.37 -26.51 -21.20
N TYR A 12 -12.08 -26.28 -21.43
CA TYR A 12 -11.23 -25.47 -20.57
C TYR A 12 -11.48 -23.98 -20.87
N PHE A 13 -12.21 -23.29 -19.98
CA PHE A 13 -12.30 -21.84 -20.04
C PHE A 13 -11.13 -21.24 -19.26
N ASN A 14 -10.17 -20.66 -19.98
CA ASN A 14 -9.05 -19.94 -19.39
C ASN A 14 -9.43 -18.47 -19.24
N PHE A 15 -9.79 -18.07 -18.03
CA PHE A 15 -9.98 -16.65 -17.73
C PHE A 15 -8.60 -16.04 -17.45
N TYR A 16 -8.12 -15.23 -18.39
CA TYR A 16 -7.03 -14.31 -18.13
C TYR A 16 -7.61 -13.12 -17.36
N ASP A 17 -7.53 -13.22 -16.03
CA ASP A 17 -7.89 -12.11 -15.18
C ASP A 17 -6.68 -11.15 -15.11
N SER A 18 -6.70 -10.19 -16.03
CA SER A 18 -5.69 -9.12 -16.11
C SER A 18 -5.71 -8.24 -14.87
N GLU A 19 -6.88 -8.11 -14.23
CA GLU A 19 -7.06 -7.30 -13.02
C GLU A 19 -6.35 -7.98 -11.84
N LEU A 20 -6.60 -9.28 -11.62
CA LEU A 20 -5.87 -10.06 -10.61
C LEU A 20 -4.36 -10.11 -10.86
N HIS A 21 -3.93 -10.18 -12.12
CA HIS A 21 -2.50 -10.11 -12.41
C HIS A 21 -1.92 -8.74 -12.03
N SER A 22 -2.63 -7.66 -12.37
CA SER A 22 -2.19 -6.29 -12.07
C SER A 22 -2.12 -6.03 -10.57
N GLU A 23 -3.07 -6.51 -9.79
CA GLU A 23 -3.07 -6.37 -8.32
C GLU A 23 -1.92 -7.14 -7.67
N LEU A 24 -1.59 -8.33 -8.18
CA LEU A 24 -0.45 -9.10 -7.68
C LEU A 24 0.86 -8.35 -7.93
N VAL A 25 1.05 -7.81 -9.14
CA VAL A 25 2.25 -7.05 -9.50
C VAL A 25 2.35 -5.77 -8.66
N LYS A 26 1.25 -5.03 -8.49
CA LYS A 26 1.21 -3.83 -7.62
C LYS A 26 1.62 -4.16 -6.19
N ARG A 27 1.11 -5.26 -5.63
CA ARG A 27 1.44 -5.68 -4.26
C ARG A 27 2.91 -6.00 -4.11
N GLN A 28 3.49 -6.73 -5.07
CA GLN A 28 4.91 -7.07 -5.06
C GLN A 28 5.80 -5.82 -5.16
N HIS A 29 5.41 -4.86 -6.01
CA HIS A 29 6.14 -3.59 -6.14
C HIS A 29 6.08 -2.77 -4.86
N LEU A 30 4.91 -2.68 -4.22
CA LEU A 30 4.72 -1.97 -2.95
C LEU A 30 5.57 -2.58 -1.83
N GLU A 31 5.62 -3.91 -1.73
CA GLU A 31 6.43 -4.62 -0.73
C GLU A 31 7.91 -4.29 -0.89
N ALA A 32 8.45 -4.43 -2.11
CA ALA A 32 9.85 -4.10 -2.40
C ALA A 32 10.17 -2.62 -2.15
N PHE A 33 9.24 -1.71 -2.47
CA PHE A 33 9.39 -0.27 -2.20
C PHE A 33 9.48 0.01 -0.70
N LEU A 34 8.59 -0.55 0.11
CA LEU A 34 8.57 -0.33 1.56
C LEU A 34 9.83 -0.87 2.23
N GLU A 35 10.28 -2.08 1.85
CA GLU A 35 11.53 -2.66 2.35
C GLU A 35 12.72 -1.75 2.04
N ALA A 36 12.84 -1.28 0.79
CA ALA A 36 13.93 -0.40 0.38
C ALA A 36 13.93 0.94 1.13
N GLN A 37 12.77 1.56 1.36
CA GLN A 37 12.65 2.83 2.10
C GLN A 37 13.05 2.68 3.57
N ILE A 38 12.67 1.57 4.20
CA ILE A 38 13.05 1.27 5.59
C ILE A 38 14.55 1.04 5.70
N GLU A 39 15.13 0.20 4.82
CA GLU A 39 16.57 -0.11 4.84
C GLU A 39 17.44 1.12 4.55
N SER A 40 16.99 2.01 3.66
CA SER A 40 17.69 3.25 3.32
C SER A 40 17.49 4.37 4.35
N GLY A 41 16.61 4.19 5.32
CA GLY A 41 16.30 5.20 6.33
C GLY A 41 15.56 6.43 5.78
N LEU A 42 14.82 6.26 4.68
CA LEU A 42 14.08 7.32 3.99
C LEU A 42 12.62 7.45 4.46
N VAL A 43 12.29 6.84 5.61
CA VAL A 43 10.97 6.99 6.23
C VAL A 43 10.98 8.21 7.15
N ASP A 44 10.26 9.24 6.75
CA ASP A 44 10.11 10.46 7.54
C ASP A 44 9.00 10.34 8.58
N VAL A 45 9.13 11.07 9.69
CA VAL A 45 8.16 11.06 10.79
C VAL A 45 7.51 12.44 10.92
N TYR A 46 6.21 12.47 10.69
CA TYR A 46 5.37 13.65 10.85
C TYR A 46 4.62 13.58 12.18
N PHE A 47 4.30 14.73 12.77
CA PHE A 47 3.64 14.80 14.07
C PHE A 47 2.27 15.47 13.97
N GLN A 48 1.22 14.69 14.22
CA GLN A 48 -0.14 15.22 14.31
C GLN A 48 -0.49 15.53 15.77
N PRO A 49 -0.85 16.78 16.12
CA PRO A 49 -1.23 17.12 17.48
C PRO A 49 -2.59 16.53 17.86
N ILE A 50 -2.68 15.98 19.07
CA ILE A 50 -3.93 15.57 19.69
C ILE A 50 -4.33 16.65 20.69
N ILE A 51 -5.54 17.20 20.52
CA ILE A 51 -6.05 18.35 21.26
C ILE A 51 -7.09 17.91 22.29
N ASP A 52 -6.98 18.43 23.51
CA ASP A 52 -8.08 18.38 24.47
C ASP A 52 -9.18 19.36 24.04
N VAL A 53 -10.37 18.83 23.75
CA VAL A 53 -11.47 19.62 23.15
C VAL A 53 -12.03 20.67 24.11
N GLN A 54 -11.93 20.46 25.43
CA GLN A 54 -12.47 21.39 26.43
C GLN A 54 -11.56 22.61 26.63
N THR A 55 -10.24 22.38 26.58
CA THR A 55 -9.22 23.40 26.88
C THR A 55 -8.54 23.96 25.63
N GLY A 56 -8.69 23.30 24.48
CA GLY A 56 -8.00 23.63 23.23
C GLY A 56 -6.49 23.41 23.26
N ARG A 57 -5.96 22.77 24.30
CA ARG A 57 -4.51 22.56 24.47
C ARG A 57 -4.06 21.28 23.81
N VAL A 58 -2.86 21.31 23.22
CA VAL A 58 -2.18 20.10 22.77
C VAL A 58 -1.83 19.25 23.98
N VAL A 59 -2.29 17.99 23.98
CA VAL A 59 -2.01 17.05 25.08
C VAL A 59 -1.00 15.99 24.67
N LYS A 60 -0.94 15.62 23.39
CA LYS A 60 -0.05 14.59 22.83
C LYS A 60 0.23 14.85 21.35
N PHE A 61 1.14 14.07 20.79
CA PHE A 61 1.37 13.99 19.35
C PHE A 61 1.33 12.53 18.91
N GLU A 62 0.75 12.29 17.74
CA GLU A 62 0.84 11.03 17.02
C GLU A 62 1.98 11.13 16.00
N ALA A 63 2.88 10.15 16.00
CA ALA A 63 3.95 10.03 15.03
C ALA A 63 3.45 9.23 13.82
N LEU A 64 3.43 9.86 12.65
CA LEU A 64 2.95 9.27 11.40
C LEU A 64 4.11 9.09 10.44
N ALA A 65 4.32 7.87 9.96
CA ALA A 65 5.31 7.59 8.93
C ALA A 65 4.92 8.22 7.59
N ARG A 66 5.92 8.71 6.85
CA ARG A 66 5.80 9.26 5.51
C ARG A 66 6.86 8.63 4.62
N PHE A 67 6.38 8.08 3.50
CA PHE A 67 7.21 7.48 2.46
C PHE A 67 7.22 8.43 1.26
N TYR A 68 8.41 8.81 0.84
CA TYR A 68 8.61 9.59 -0.37
C TYR A 68 8.86 8.66 -1.54
N ASP A 69 8.06 8.82 -2.58
CA ASP A 69 8.25 8.16 -3.86
C ASP A 69 8.46 9.23 -4.92
N GLU A 70 9.60 9.17 -5.61
CA GLU A 70 9.93 10.08 -6.71
C GLU A 70 8.93 9.99 -7.87
N ASN A 71 8.26 8.83 -8.02
CA ASN A 71 7.27 8.59 -9.06
C ASN A 71 5.83 8.93 -8.63
N ASP A 72 5.64 9.43 -7.40
CA ASP A 72 4.34 9.76 -6.78
C ASP A 72 3.34 8.59 -6.74
N ALA A 73 3.79 7.35 -6.99
CA ALA A 73 2.90 6.19 -7.07
C ALA A 73 2.48 5.70 -5.67
N TYR A 74 3.33 5.90 -4.66
CA TYR A 74 3.11 5.50 -3.27
C TYR A 74 3.32 6.63 -2.26
N CYS A 75 3.37 7.88 -2.72
CA CYS A 75 3.58 9.04 -1.87
C CYS A 75 2.46 9.16 -0.82
N THR A 76 2.83 9.30 0.44
CA THR A 76 1.89 9.54 1.54
C THR A 76 1.93 11.02 1.91
N GLN A 77 0.79 11.70 1.86
CA GLN A 77 0.66 13.11 2.25
C GLN A 77 0.42 13.27 3.75
#